data_AF-A0A6M8W8H3-F1
#
_entry.id   AF-A0A6M8W8H3-F1
#
_cell.length_a   1.000
_cell.length_b   1.000
_cell.length_c   1.000
_cell.angle_alpha   90.00
_cell.angle_beta   90.00
_cell.angle_gamma   90.00
#
_symmetry.space_group_name_H-M   'P 1'
#
loop_
_entity.id
_entity.type
_entity.pdbx_description
1 polymer ?
#
loop_
_entity_poly.entity_id
_entity_poly.type
_entity_poly.pdbx_seq_one_letter_code
_entity_poly.pdbx_strand_id
1 'polypeptide(L)'
;MLTAVTTVSTAAAAQSFKFYDDGEVALLAIPDGGVLEPGGPLTLNGTRVDDPDTPGSDTFTIIDFYDRVPGTGSYPISAADIIANGFIRPLVQLQDGSSTAFGTSVVTAPSFRPQGDPLDLIPDMLGADVFTGENDAEDRIAIENAGVYGTQASVVTRHLWPDPVIGRTETVVSYTWVAGADITLVSGGTGRGFDAFRLVMFSSMLAGADDGVYDARYLRVSPATGPSRTIEIPDAPRDRHLFAAPVPVAVGGAFSLLKDNLATWNPGGPSLQILIESVSVPGGQFGVQAYLAGTTNPNDDSLSVWLEWVDAPAVILAGTTIEATFRVVATPPTDLGDLDHDGAFTRADAVAVFLLRGRAQNDPDFDAYADINRDGEIGQSDFESVVTLVGFHPADFNSDGSVDTVDVLRYLNAFTAADPAADYTGDGLINTRDVLLFLNLFGDGR
;
A
#
# COMPACT_ATOMS: atom_id res chain seq x y z
N MET A 1 -6.81 -22.62 13.13
CA MET A 1 -8.28 -22.66 12.95
C MET A 1 -8.87 -21.64 13.91
N LEU A 2 -9.11 -20.41 13.42
CA LEU A 2 -9.88 -19.42 14.14
C LEU A 2 -11.37 -19.76 14.00
N THR A 3 -12.09 -19.86 15.11
CA THR A 3 -13.54 -20.03 15.11
C THR A 3 -14.16 -18.64 15.15
N ALA A 4 -14.70 -18.17 14.02
CA ALA A 4 -15.30 -16.85 13.90
C ALA A 4 -16.60 -16.75 14.71
N VAL A 5 -16.71 -15.66 15.48
CA VAL A 5 -17.91 -15.24 16.19
C VAL A 5 -18.86 -14.58 15.18
N THR A 6 -19.80 -15.36 14.65
CA THR A 6 -20.96 -14.83 13.92
C THR A 6 -22.04 -14.38 14.89
N THR A 7 -21.99 -13.12 15.30
CA THR A 7 -23.18 -12.29 15.56
C THR A 7 -22.80 -10.84 15.36
N VAL A 8 -23.13 -10.27 14.19
CA VAL A 8 -23.31 -8.83 14.06
C VAL A 8 -24.57 -8.51 14.85
N SER A 9 -24.40 -8.30 16.16
CA SER A 9 -25.37 -7.57 16.94
C SER A 9 -25.52 -6.19 16.29
N THR A 10 -26.71 -5.61 16.34
CA THR A 10 -26.92 -4.20 16.05
C THR A 10 -25.99 -3.39 16.95
N ALA A 11 -24.77 -3.12 16.47
CA ALA A 11 -23.75 -2.44 17.24
C ALA A 11 -24.34 -1.08 17.61
N ALA A 12 -24.57 -0.87 18.90
CA ALA A 12 -24.66 0.48 19.41
C ALA A 12 -23.44 1.20 18.84
N ALA A 13 -23.63 2.36 18.20
CA ALA A 13 -22.53 3.14 17.64
C ALA A 13 -21.43 3.19 18.72
N ALA A 14 -20.26 2.62 18.41
CA ALA A 14 -19.19 2.50 19.39
C ALA A 14 -18.95 3.88 19.98
N GLN A 15 -18.93 3.97 21.30
CA GLN A 15 -18.71 5.24 21.98
C GLN A 15 -17.33 5.75 21.57
N SER A 16 -17.26 6.99 21.10
CA SER A 16 -16.00 7.63 20.70
C SER A 16 -15.73 8.86 21.55
N PHE A 17 -14.47 9.09 21.86
CA PHE A 17 -14.03 10.13 22.78
C PHE A 17 -13.05 11.06 22.08
N LYS A 18 -13.47 12.30 21.82
CA LYS A 18 -12.56 13.31 21.30
C LYS A 18 -11.59 13.74 22.39
N PHE A 19 -10.30 13.48 22.19
CA PHE A 19 -9.24 13.79 23.17
C PHE A 19 -8.23 14.83 22.66
N TYR A 20 -8.24 15.14 21.36
CA TYR A 20 -7.45 16.21 20.76
C TYR A 20 -8.25 16.92 19.65
N ASP A 21 -8.08 18.24 19.54
CA ASP A 21 -8.68 19.11 18.51
C ASP A 21 -7.94 20.46 18.48
N ASP A 22 -7.30 20.79 17.35
CA ASP A 22 -6.65 22.09 17.14
C ASP A 22 -7.34 22.94 16.04
N GLY A 23 -8.49 22.48 15.54
CA GLY A 23 -9.24 23.10 14.45
C GLY A 23 -8.76 22.73 13.05
N GLU A 24 -7.59 22.11 12.89
CA GLU A 24 -7.15 21.51 11.62
C GLU A 24 -7.28 19.99 11.66
N VAL A 25 -7.08 19.38 12.83
CA VAL A 25 -7.34 17.97 13.10
C VAL A 25 -8.08 17.74 14.41
N ALA A 26 -8.90 16.70 14.43
CA ALA A 26 -9.40 16.09 15.65
C ALA A 26 -9.03 14.60 15.73
N LEU A 27 -8.70 14.13 16.94
CA LEU A 27 -8.47 12.71 17.24
C LEU A 27 -9.54 12.16 18.17
N LEU A 28 -10.10 11.02 17.81
CA LEU A 28 -11.13 10.32 18.57
C LEU A 28 -10.62 8.94 18.99
N ALA A 29 -10.70 8.62 20.28
CA ALA A 29 -10.37 7.30 20.81
C ALA A 29 -11.62 6.41 20.89
N ILE A 30 -11.49 5.12 20.55
CA ILE A 30 -12.61 4.16 20.46
C ILE A 30 -12.29 2.91 21.32
N PRO A 31 -13.06 2.61 22.39
CA PRO A 31 -12.80 1.46 23.29
C PRO A 31 -13.04 0.08 22.69
N ASP A 32 -14.05 -0.06 21.83
CA ASP A 32 -14.45 -1.34 21.24
C ASP A 32 -14.86 -1.10 19.78
N GLY A 33 -13.85 -0.97 18.91
CA GLY A 33 -14.03 -0.77 17.48
C GLY A 33 -14.40 -2.05 16.71
N GLY A 34 -14.81 -3.12 17.40
CA GLY A 34 -14.95 -4.44 16.77
C GLY A 34 -13.60 -5.12 16.52
N VAL A 35 -12.56 -4.69 17.23
CA VAL A 35 -11.21 -5.28 17.21
C VAL A 35 -11.18 -6.44 18.19
N LEU A 36 -10.59 -7.57 17.80
CA LEU A 36 -10.56 -8.77 18.64
C LEU A 36 -9.52 -8.65 19.76
N GLU A 37 -8.43 -7.94 19.49
CA GLU A 37 -7.37 -7.68 20.47
C GLU A 37 -7.87 -6.72 21.57
N PRO A 38 -7.44 -6.94 22.83
CA PRO A 38 -7.82 -6.05 23.92
C PRO A 38 -7.28 -4.64 23.68
N GLY A 39 -8.07 -3.63 24.03
CA GLY A 39 -7.62 -2.24 24.01
C GLY A 39 -6.45 -1.99 24.96
N GLY A 40 -5.65 -0.98 24.64
CA GLY A 40 -4.52 -0.54 25.44
C GLY A 40 -4.76 0.80 26.13
N PRO A 41 -3.96 1.14 27.16
CA PRO A 41 -3.90 2.50 27.69
C PRO A 41 -3.44 3.50 26.61
N LEU A 42 -4.03 4.70 26.62
CA LEU A 42 -3.70 5.78 25.69
C LEU A 42 -3.24 7.04 26.45
N THR A 43 -2.14 7.67 26.05
CA THR A 43 -1.78 9.00 26.57
C THR A 43 -1.67 10.04 25.45
N LEU A 44 -1.90 11.31 25.79
CA LEU A 44 -1.65 12.48 24.95
C LEU A 44 -0.60 13.35 25.65
N ASN A 45 0.57 13.48 25.05
CA ASN A 45 1.71 14.23 25.60
C ASN A 45 2.00 13.83 27.06
N GLY A 46 1.97 12.52 27.35
CA GLY A 46 2.19 11.95 28.68
C GLY A 46 1.01 12.07 29.66
N THR A 47 -0.11 12.68 29.24
CA THR A 47 -1.35 12.74 30.04
C THR A 47 -2.27 11.62 29.64
N ARG A 48 -2.77 10.83 30.60
CA ARG A 48 -3.72 9.76 30.32
C ARG A 48 -4.98 10.33 29.65
N VAL A 49 -5.39 9.71 28.53
CA VAL A 49 -6.72 9.90 27.97
C VAL A 49 -7.69 9.06 28.80
N ASP A 50 -8.67 9.73 29.41
CA ASP A 50 -9.71 9.11 30.24
C ASP A 50 -11.07 9.27 29.55
N ASP A 51 -11.89 8.24 29.64
CA ASP A 51 -13.32 8.31 29.41
C ASP A 51 -13.93 9.16 30.56
N PRO A 52 -14.65 10.26 30.26
CA PRO A 52 -15.30 11.06 31.29
C PRO A 52 -16.32 10.26 32.14
N ASP A 53 -16.85 9.16 31.62
CA ASP A 53 -17.82 8.31 32.32
C ASP A 53 -17.14 7.22 33.19
N THR A 54 -15.91 6.80 32.85
CA THR A 54 -15.16 5.76 33.59
C THR A 54 -13.68 6.10 33.87
N PRO A 55 -13.36 7.25 34.50
CA PRO A 55 -11.99 7.75 34.58
C PRO A 55 -10.98 6.76 35.18
N GLY A 56 -9.82 6.60 34.52
CA GLY A 56 -8.66 5.90 35.07
C GLY A 56 -8.61 4.39 34.82
N SER A 57 -9.56 3.81 34.09
CA SER A 57 -9.52 2.39 33.67
C SER A 57 -9.64 2.19 32.16
N ASP A 58 -9.66 3.27 31.38
CA ASP A 58 -10.10 3.20 30.00
C ASP A 58 -9.02 2.63 29.09
N THR A 59 -9.44 1.69 28.27
CA THR A 59 -8.63 1.07 27.24
C THR A 59 -9.24 1.35 25.89
N PHE A 60 -8.40 1.69 24.91
CA PHE A 60 -8.83 2.03 23.58
C PHE A 60 -8.25 1.07 22.56
N THR A 61 -9.03 0.77 21.53
CA THR A 61 -8.63 -0.11 20.43
C THR A 61 -8.19 0.66 19.20
N ILE A 62 -8.78 1.83 18.94
CA ILE A 62 -8.58 2.61 17.70
C ILE A 62 -8.47 4.09 18.05
N ILE A 63 -7.64 4.80 17.29
CA ILE A 63 -7.60 6.26 17.18
C ILE A 63 -8.02 6.63 15.75
N ASP A 64 -9.16 7.31 15.62
CA ASP A 64 -9.60 7.87 14.35
C ASP A 64 -9.07 9.30 14.17
N PHE A 65 -8.65 9.62 12.96
CA PHE A 65 -8.16 10.94 12.56
C PHE A 65 -9.20 11.64 11.70
N TYR A 66 -9.56 12.86 12.07
CA TYR A 66 -10.45 13.71 11.29
C TYR A 66 -9.69 14.97 10.89
N ASP A 67 -9.25 15.04 9.64
CA ASP A 67 -8.46 16.15 9.12
C ASP A 67 -9.31 17.07 8.27
N ARG A 68 -9.06 18.38 8.38
CA ARG A 68 -9.69 19.38 7.53
C ARG A 68 -9.25 19.20 6.08
N VAL A 69 -10.19 19.27 5.14
CA VAL A 69 -9.85 19.32 3.70
C VAL A 69 -9.68 20.78 3.27
N PRO A 70 -8.49 21.19 2.76
CA PRO A 70 -8.24 22.57 2.35
C PRO A 70 -9.26 23.11 1.34
N GLY A 71 -9.69 24.35 1.53
CA GLY A 71 -10.70 24.99 0.66
C GLY A 71 -12.14 24.56 0.94
N THR A 72 -12.36 23.63 1.87
CA THR A 72 -13.69 23.18 2.30
C THR A 72 -13.93 23.54 3.79
N GLY A 73 -15.13 23.22 4.28
CA GLY A 73 -15.46 23.23 5.72
C GLY A 73 -15.61 21.83 6.31
N SER A 74 -15.14 20.79 5.59
CA SER A 74 -15.33 19.39 5.93
C SER A 74 -14.13 18.81 6.68
N TYR A 75 -14.40 17.86 7.57
CA TYR A 75 -13.42 17.09 8.35
C TYR A 75 -13.75 15.60 8.20
N PRO A 76 -13.51 14.99 7.03
CA PRO A 76 -13.69 13.57 6.86
C PRO A 76 -12.64 12.79 7.66
N ILE A 77 -12.88 11.50 7.85
CA ILE A 77 -11.89 10.60 8.42
C ILE A 77 -10.73 10.44 7.41
N SER A 78 -9.49 10.62 7.86
CA SER A 78 -8.29 10.57 7.01
C SER A 78 -7.41 9.35 7.32
N ALA A 79 -7.50 8.81 8.53
CA ALA A 79 -6.81 7.59 8.94
C ALA A 79 -7.50 6.96 10.14
N ALA A 80 -7.23 5.67 10.36
CA ALA A 80 -7.42 5.01 11.64
C ALA A 80 -6.14 4.27 12.05
N ASP A 81 -5.74 4.43 13.31
CA ASP A 81 -4.63 3.72 13.94
C ASP A 81 -5.18 2.74 14.99
N ILE A 82 -5.08 1.45 14.71
CA ILE A 82 -5.62 0.37 15.53
C ILE A 82 -4.56 -0.03 16.55
N ILE A 83 -4.43 0.80 17.58
CA ILE A 83 -3.40 0.67 18.62
C ILE A 83 -3.46 -0.66 19.40
N ALA A 84 -4.57 -1.39 19.33
CA ALA A 84 -4.71 -2.71 19.93
C ALA A 84 -3.93 -3.82 19.18
N ASN A 85 -3.57 -3.60 17.92
CA ASN A 85 -2.80 -4.58 17.13
C ASN A 85 -1.70 -3.98 16.25
N GLY A 86 -1.52 -2.65 16.27
CA GLY A 86 -0.52 -1.96 15.45
C GLY A 86 -0.88 -1.92 13.96
N PHE A 87 -2.16 -2.03 13.60
CA PHE A 87 -2.59 -1.87 12.22
C PHE A 87 -2.91 -0.40 11.95
N ILE A 88 -2.64 0.07 10.75
CA ILE A 88 -3.09 1.38 10.30
C ILE A 88 -3.95 1.26 9.04
N ARG A 89 -4.86 2.21 8.87
CA ARG A 89 -5.75 2.33 7.71
C ARG A 89 -5.76 3.77 7.22
N PRO A 90 -4.75 4.19 6.44
CA PRO A 90 -4.77 5.51 5.82
C PRO A 90 -5.89 5.56 4.77
N LEU A 91 -6.63 6.66 4.74
CA LEU A 91 -7.66 6.98 3.74
C LEU A 91 -7.19 8.18 2.93
N VAL A 92 -7.82 8.44 1.78
CA VAL A 92 -7.46 9.58 0.93
C VAL A 92 -8.55 10.64 0.99
N GLN A 93 -8.15 11.88 1.29
CA GLN A 93 -9.03 13.03 1.18
C GLN A 93 -9.32 13.39 -0.28
N LEU A 94 -10.58 13.66 -0.60
CA LEU A 94 -11.04 14.02 -1.93
C LEU A 94 -11.35 15.51 -2.02
N GLN A 95 -11.29 16.05 -3.24
CA GLN A 95 -11.46 17.49 -3.49
C GLN A 95 -12.84 18.02 -3.07
N ASP A 96 -13.85 17.16 -3.00
CA ASP A 96 -15.21 17.51 -2.59
C ASP A 96 -15.39 17.60 -1.06
N GLY A 97 -14.32 17.37 -0.28
CA GLY A 97 -14.34 17.39 1.17
C GLY A 97 -14.71 16.05 1.82
N SER A 98 -14.84 14.98 1.06
CA SER A 98 -15.01 13.61 1.56
C SER A 98 -13.68 12.85 1.64
N SER A 99 -13.73 11.58 2.03
CA SER A 99 -12.60 10.64 1.99
C SER A 99 -13.01 9.33 1.32
N THR A 100 -12.02 8.54 0.90
CA THR A 100 -12.23 7.17 0.44
C THR A 100 -12.84 6.28 1.53
N ALA A 101 -13.37 5.12 1.15
CA ALA A 101 -13.77 4.09 2.10
C ALA A 101 -12.53 3.40 2.73
N PHE A 102 -12.72 2.76 3.90
CA PHE A 102 -11.71 1.85 4.44
C PHE A 102 -11.52 0.65 3.50
N GLY A 103 -10.30 0.12 3.42
CA GLY A 103 -9.98 -1.08 2.65
C GLY A 103 -8.82 -1.82 3.28
N THR A 104 -7.77 -2.06 2.50
CA THR A 104 -6.52 -2.69 2.94
C THR A 104 -5.98 -2.05 4.22
N SER A 105 -5.51 -2.87 5.15
CA SER A 105 -4.80 -2.45 6.37
C SER A 105 -3.30 -2.67 6.20
N VAL A 106 -2.49 -1.87 6.89
CA VAL A 106 -1.04 -2.10 7.00
C VAL A 106 -0.72 -2.56 8.41
N VAL A 107 -0.07 -3.71 8.54
CA VAL A 107 0.49 -4.22 9.79
C VAL A 107 1.90 -3.65 9.94
N THR A 108 2.09 -2.78 10.92
CA THR A 108 3.31 -1.96 11.04
C THR A 108 4.42 -2.61 11.84
N ALA A 109 4.07 -3.57 12.71
CA ALA A 109 5.02 -4.37 13.47
C ALA A 109 5.48 -5.60 12.67
N PRO A 110 6.72 -6.10 12.91
CA PRO A 110 7.17 -7.32 12.29
C PRO A 110 6.37 -8.54 12.78
N SER A 111 6.41 -9.64 12.03
CA SER A 111 5.88 -10.92 12.47
C SER A 111 6.85 -12.04 12.14
N PHE A 112 6.82 -13.12 12.91
CA PHE A 112 7.78 -14.20 12.73
C PHE A 112 7.19 -15.54 13.13
N ARG A 113 7.75 -16.61 12.56
CA ARG A 113 7.29 -17.97 12.81
C ARG A 113 8.37 -18.78 13.52
N PRO A 114 8.32 -18.89 14.86
CA PRO A 114 9.20 -19.76 15.60
C PRO A 114 9.04 -21.22 15.16
N GLN A 115 10.11 -21.99 15.25
CA GLN A 115 10.10 -23.40 14.88
C GLN A 115 9.20 -24.19 15.84
N GLY A 116 8.13 -24.76 15.29
CA GLY A 116 7.18 -25.58 16.04
C GLY A 116 5.93 -24.82 16.50
N ASP A 117 5.91 -23.51 16.33
CA ASP A 117 4.80 -22.64 16.72
C ASP A 117 4.08 -22.04 15.48
N PRO A 118 2.85 -21.54 15.65
CA PRO A 118 2.18 -20.71 14.66
C PRO A 118 2.97 -19.43 14.34
N LEU A 119 2.56 -18.73 13.28
CA LEU A 119 3.03 -17.37 13.03
C LEU A 119 2.57 -16.46 14.18
N ASP A 120 3.51 -15.78 14.81
CA ASP A 120 3.22 -14.73 15.77
C ASP A 120 3.06 -13.41 15.00
N LEU A 121 1.80 -13.04 14.75
CA LEU A 121 1.44 -12.00 13.81
C LEU A 121 1.38 -10.61 14.45
N ILE A 122 0.82 -10.54 15.65
CA ILE A 122 0.41 -9.31 16.31
C ILE A 122 0.99 -9.33 17.73
N PRO A 123 1.79 -8.34 18.12
CA PRO A 123 2.26 -8.25 19.50
C PRO A 123 1.10 -7.94 20.46
N ASP A 124 1.22 -8.41 21.71
CA ASP A 124 0.36 -7.95 22.79
C ASP A 124 0.68 -6.47 23.07
N MET A 125 -0.23 -5.58 22.69
CA MET A 125 -0.06 -4.14 22.82
C MET A 125 -0.19 -3.71 24.28
N LEU A 126 0.83 -3.01 24.78
CA LEU A 126 0.92 -2.54 26.16
C LEU A 126 0.34 -1.13 26.34
N GLY A 127 0.25 -0.35 25.26
CA GLY A 127 -0.23 1.02 25.27
C GLY A 127 0.24 1.82 24.07
N ALA A 128 -0.34 3.02 23.94
CA ALA A 128 0.00 4.00 22.92
C ALA A 128 0.18 5.39 23.55
N ASP A 129 1.18 6.11 23.08
CA ASP A 129 1.45 7.50 23.43
C ASP A 129 1.32 8.37 22.18
N VAL A 130 0.42 9.36 22.24
CA VAL A 130 0.17 10.34 21.18
C VAL A 130 0.93 11.61 21.51
N PHE A 131 1.70 12.10 20.55
CA PHE A 131 2.44 13.35 20.64
C PHE A 131 1.85 14.35 19.64
N THR A 132 1.60 15.58 20.12
CA THR A 132 1.09 16.69 19.30
C THR A 132 1.85 17.98 19.62
N GLY A 133 2.16 18.79 18.60
CA GLY A 133 2.78 20.12 18.74
C GLY A 133 4.26 20.23 18.35
N GLU A 134 4.80 21.46 18.36
CA GLU A 134 6.05 21.93 17.71
C GLU A 134 7.38 21.27 18.16
N ASN A 135 7.39 20.37 19.14
CA ASN A 135 8.65 19.79 19.63
C ASN A 135 9.31 18.82 18.64
N ASP A 136 8.53 18.25 17.73
CA ASP A 136 8.99 17.53 16.53
C ASP A 136 8.57 18.35 15.31
N ALA A 137 9.35 19.37 14.94
CA ALA A 137 9.01 20.39 13.94
C ALA A 137 8.72 19.88 12.51
N GLU A 138 8.79 18.57 12.27
CA GLU A 138 8.50 17.93 10.98
C GLU A 138 7.16 17.17 10.97
N ASP A 139 6.58 16.81 12.12
CA ASP A 139 5.41 15.91 12.19
C ASP A 139 4.26 16.48 13.03
N ARG A 140 3.05 16.50 12.47
CA ARG A 140 1.85 17.04 13.12
C ARG A 140 1.38 16.16 14.28
N ILE A 141 1.19 14.86 14.02
CA ILE A 141 0.81 13.84 15.01
C ILE A 141 1.82 12.70 14.95
N ALA A 142 2.34 12.27 16.09
CA ALA A 142 3.10 11.03 16.21
C ALA A 142 2.40 10.09 17.20
N ILE A 143 2.34 8.80 16.87
CA ILE A 143 1.82 7.76 17.77
C ILE A 143 2.91 6.74 17.99
N GLU A 144 3.32 6.55 19.24
CA GLU A 144 4.25 5.51 19.64
C GLU A 144 3.49 4.39 20.34
N ASN A 145 3.60 3.17 19.82
CA ASN A 145 2.97 2.00 20.41
C ASN A 145 4.03 1.03 20.93
N ALA A 146 3.83 0.50 22.13
CA ALA A 146 4.70 -0.52 22.70
C ALA A 146 3.98 -1.87 22.74
N GLY A 147 4.66 -2.95 22.36
CA GLY A 147 4.10 -4.30 22.35
C GLY A 147 5.12 -5.39 22.66
N VAL A 148 4.64 -6.58 22.97
CA VAL A 148 5.48 -7.76 23.27
C VAL A 148 4.97 -9.02 22.59
N TYR A 149 5.88 -9.90 22.19
CA TYR A 149 5.60 -11.24 21.67
C TYR A 149 5.87 -12.26 22.78
N GLY A 150 5.08 -12.19 23.85
CA GLY A 150 5.33 -12.90 25.11
C GLY A 150 6.74 -12.62 25.66
N THR A 151 7.54 -13.67 25.86
CA THR A 151 8.94 -13.55 26.29
C THR A 151 9.94 -13.57 25.13
N GLN A 152 9.47 -13.74 23.89
CA GLN A 152 10.36 -13.94 22.74
C GLN A 152 10.92 -12.63 22.22
N ALA A 153 10.14 -11.55 22.21
CA ALA A 153 10.57 -10.25 21.72
C ALA A 153 9.69 -9.10 22.24
N SER A 154 10.20 -7.88 22.09
CA SER A 154 9.45 -6.63 22.29
C SER A 154 9.57 -5.73 21.06
N VAL A 155 8.57 -4.89 20.83
CA VAL A 155 8.57 -3.91 19.75
C VAL A 155 8.08 -2.55 20.26
N VAL A 156 8.69 -1.49 19.75
CA VAL A 156 8.14 -0.14 19.82
C VAL A 156 7.97 0.33 18.38
N THR A 157 6.75 0.61 17.97
CA THR A 157 6.44 1.22 16.66
C THR A 157 6.16 2.69 16.84
N ARG A 158 6.55 3.52 15.88
CA ARG A 158 6.24 4.96 15.83
C ARG A 158 5.67 5.30 14.46
N HIS A 159 4.46 5.84 14.45
CA HIS A 159 3.75 6.27 13.26
C HIS A 159 3.71 7.80 13.23
N LEU A 160 4.24 8.40 12.17
CA LEU A 160 4.26 9.84 11.95
C LEU A 160 3.22 10.19 10.90
N TRP A 161 2.34 11.12 11.24
CA TRP A 161 1.21 11.52 10.40
C TRP A 161 1.37 12.99 10.01
N PRO A 162 1.95 13.28 8.84
CA PRO A 162 1.98 14.62 8.27
C PRO A 162 0.57 15.11 7.88
N ASP A 163 0.48 16.35 7.41
CA ASP A 163 -0.76 16.86 6.82
C ASP A 163 -1.11 16.06 5.54
N PRO A 164 -2.34 15.52 5.44
CA PRO A 164 -2.76 14.88 4.21
C PRO A 164 -2.86 15.90 3.07
N VAL A 165 -2.58 15.44 1.86
CA VAL A 165 -2.78 16.20 0.63
C VAL A 165 -4.03 15.68 -0.06
N ILE A 166 -4.77 16.53 -0.76
CA ILE A 166 -5.91 16.06 -1.57
C ILE A 166 -5.40 15.04 -2.58
N GLY A 167 -6.02 13.85 -2.59
CA GLY A 167 -5.61 12.73 -3.44
C GLY A 167 -4.41 11.92 -2.91
N ARG A 168 -3.89 12.21 -1.71
CA ARG A 168 -2.75 11.46 -1.15
C ARG A 168 -2.61 11.60 0.36
N THR A 169 -2.55 10.47 1.06
CA THR A 169 -2.22 10.44 2.49
C THR A 169 -0.92 9.67 2.68
N GLU A 170 -0.04 10.18 3.53
CA GLU A 170 1.21 9.53 3.88
C GLU A 170 1.31 9.29 5.37
N THR A 171 2.02 8.23 5.74
CA THR A 171 2.54 8.06 7.09
C THR A 171 3.91 7.41 7.05
N VAL A 172 4.80 7.86 7.93
CA VAL A 172 6.10 7.22 8.14
C VAL A 172 5.96 6.29 9.33
N VAL A 173 6.21 5.01 9.09
CA VAL A 173 6.18 3.96 10.08
C VAL A 173 7.62 3.56 10.38
N SER A 174 8.02 3.67 11.64
CA SER A 174 9.30 3.14 12.10
C SER A 174 9.10 2.18 13.27
N TYR A 175 10.03 1.27 13.47
CA TYR A 175 10.02 0.46 14.70
C TYR A 175 11.42 0.06 15.14
N THR A 176 11.52 -0.23 16.44
CA THR A 176 12.63 -0.99 17.04
C THR A 176 12.07 -2.29 17.59
N TRP A 177 12.56 -3.42 17.08
CA TRP A 177 12.23 -4.76 17.54
C TRP A 177 13.45 -5.38 18.21
N VAL A 178 13.27 -5.99 19.38
CA VAL A 178 14.36 -6.60 20.16
C VAL A 178 13.99 -8.01 20.55
N ALA A 179 14.83 -8.99 20.18
CA ALA A 179 14.69 -10.36 20.62
C ALA A 179 14.95 -10.46 22.15
N GLY A 180 13.96 -10.90 22.91
CA GLY A 180 14.06 -11.18 24.35
C GLY A 180 14.66 -12.56 24.65
N ALA A 181 14.60 -13.49 23.71
CA ALA A 181 15.18 -14.83 23.79
C ALA A 181 15.75 -15.25 22.42
N ASP A 182 16.48 -16.38 22.39
CA ASP A 182 16.88 -16.98 21.12
C ASP A 182 15.62 -17.50 20.39
N ILE A 183 15.40 -17.06 19.16
CA ILE A 183 14.24 -17.44 18.35
C ILE A 183 14.74 -18.30 17.19
N THR A 184 14.45 -19.59 17.23
CA THR A 184 14.75 -20.49 16.10
C THR A 184 13.66 -20.36 15.06
N LEU A 185 13.99 -19.93 13.84
CA LEU A 185 13.02 -19.77 12.75
C LEU A 185 12.80 -21.11 12.00
N VAL A 186 11.61 -21.28 11.42
CA VAL A 186 11.32 -22.47 10.61
C VAL A 186 12.29 -22.62 9.42
N SER A 187 12.86 -23.82 9.23
CA SER A 187 13.69 -24.18 8.07
C SER A 187 12.97 -25.21 7.18
N GLY A 188 12.68 -24.93 5.91
CA GLY A 188 12.11 -25.95 5.00
C GLY A 188 11.30 -25.41 3.81
N GLY A 189 10.64 -26.27 3.02
CA GLY A 189 9.95 -25.86 1.77
C GLY A 189 8.78 -24.86 1.90
N THR A 190 8.39 -24.51 3.13
CA THR A 190 7.44 -23.44 3.48
C THR A 190 8.06 -22.45 4.48
N GLY A 191 9.40 -22.38 4.58
CA GLY A 191 10.15 -21.63 5.61
C GLY A 191 11.58 -21.24 5.19
N ARG A 192 12.03 -20.07 5.66
CA ARG A 192 13.12 -19.21 5.14
C ARG A 192 12.93 -18.81 3.68
N GLY A 193 12.80 -17.50 3.48
CA GLY A 193 12.46 -16.93 2.19
C GLY A 193 11.05 -17.31 1.74
N PHE A 194 10.12 -17.59 2.67
CA PHE A 194 8.72 -17.83 2.30
C PHE A 194 7.76 -17.33 3.35
N ASP A 195 8.10 -17.39 4.64
CA ASP A 195 7.20 -16.94 5.71
C ASP A 195 7.88 -17.02 7.11
N ALA A 196 9.17 -16.72 7.20
CA ALA A 196 9.92 -16.90 8.45
C ALA A 196 9.94 -15.62 9.30
N PHE A 197 10.16 -14.48 8.66
CA PHE A 197 10.20 -13.17 9.31
C PHE A 197 9.72 -12.11 8.32
N ARG A 198 8.58 -11.49 8.64
CA ARG A 198 7.96 -10.41 7.87
C ARG A 198 8.27 -9.09 8.56
N LEU A 199 8.77 -8.12 7.82
CA LEU A 199 9.13 -6.81 8.35
C LEU A 199 7.91 -5.87 8.41
N VAL A 200 7.07 -5.90 7.39
CA VAL A 200 5.85 -5.09 7.25
C VAL A 200 4.90 -5.80 6.28
N MET A 201 3.59 -5.64 6.45
CA MET A 201 2.61 -6.40 5.66
C MET A 201 1.33 -5.60 5.36
N PHE A 202 0.74 -5.84 4.19
CA PHE A 202 -0.65 -5.55 3.89
C PHE A 202 -1.57 -6.71 4.29
N SER A 203 -2.67 -6.39 4.96
CA SER A 203 -3.81 -7.27 5.17
C SER A 203 -4.97 -6.76 4.32
N SER A 204 -5.44 -7.56 3.38
CA SER A 204 -6.41 -7.15 2.37
C SER A 204 -7.43 -8.25 2.12
N MET A 205 -8.61 -7.87 1.64
CA MET A 205 -9.60 -8.82 1.21
C MET A 205 -9.51 -9.12 -0.30
N LEU A 206 -9.58 -10.40 -0.66
CA LEU A 206 -9.82 -10.88 -2.04
C LEU A 206 -10.77 -12.09 -1.99
N ALA A 207 -12.08 -11.86 -2.06
CA ALA A 207 -13.10 -12.90 -2.01
C ALA A 207 -13.47 -13.40 -3.41
N GLY A 208 -13.57 -12.49 -4.37
CA GLY A 208 -13.80 -12.77 -5.78
C GLY A 208 -13.34 -11.60 -6.66
N ALA A 209 -12.32 -11.84 -7.46
CA ALA A 209 -11.81 -10.88 -8.44
C ALA A 209 -12.84 -10.69 -9.57
N ASP A 210 -13.47 -11.75 -10.04
CA ASP A 210 -14.38 -11.70 -11.19
C ASP A 210 -15.71 -10.98 -10.90
N ASP A 211 -16.18 -10.96 -9.64
CA ASP A 211 -17.41 -10.29 -9.22
C ASP A 211 -17.15 -8.94 -8.50
N GLY A 212 -15.89 -8.48 -8.47
CA GLY A 212 -15.51 -7.20 -7.88
C GLY A 212 -15.37 -7.24 -6.36
N VAL A 213 -15.52 -8.39 -5.71
CA VAL A 213 -15.50 -8.49 -4.24
C VAL A 213 -14.05 -8.60 -3.75
N TYR A 214 -13.35 -7.47 -3.74
CA TYR A 214 -11.99 -7.33 -3.23
C TYR A 214 -11.67 -5.90 -2.76
N ASP A 215 -10.69 -5.79 -1.87
CA ASP A 215 -10.05 -4.52 -1.54
C ASP A 215 -8.98 -4.16 -2.56
N ALA A 216 -8.16 -5.12 -2.99
CA ALA A 216 -7.12 -4.94 -4.00
C ALA A 216 -7.00 -6.19 -4.88
N ARG A 217 -6.68 -6.00 -6.16
CA ARG A 217 -6.57 -7.09 -7.15
C ARG A 217 -5.16 -7.22 -7.72
N TYR A 218 -4.31 -6.22 -7.55
CA TYR A 218 -3.01 -6.19 -8.19
C TYR A 218 -1.91 -5.91 -7.18
N LEU A 219 -0.78 -6.61 -7.36
CA LEU A 219 0.45 -6.36 -6.64
C LEU A 219 1.46 -5.73 -7.58
N ARG A 220 1.86 -4.49 -7.29
CA ARG A 220 2.98 -3.83 -7.98
C ARG A 220 4.25 -3.97 -7.15
N VAL A 221 5.34 -4.41 -7.77
CA VAL A 221 6.68 -4.42 -7.15
C VAL A 221 7.57 -3.45 -7.92
N SER A 222 8.17 -2.51 -7.21
CA SER A 222 9.03 -1.46 -7.75
C SER A 222 10.43 -1.63 -7.17
N PRO A 223 11.41 -2.15 -7.92
CA PRO A 223 12.78 -2.23 -7.43
C PRO A 223 13.36 -0.83 -7.23
N ALA A 224 14.42 -0.71 -6.42
CA ALA A 224 15.12 0.57 -6.23
C ALA A 224 15.72 1.13 -7.53
N THR A 225 16.02 0.22 -8.48
CA THR A 225 16.49 0.55 -9.83
C THR A 225 15.84 -0.39 -10.82
N GLY A 226 15.38 0.13 -11.96
CA GLY A 226 14.74 -0.65 -13.02
C GLY A 226 13.22 -0.43 -13.06
N PRO A 227 12.53 -1.09 -14.02
CA PRO A 227 11.10 -0.93 -14.18
C PRO A 227 10.34 -1.58 -13.03
N SER A 228 9.21 -0.97 -12.66
CA SER A 228 8.19 -1.64 -11.86
C SER A 228 7.53 -2.74 -12.66
N ARG A 229 6.89 -3.68 -11.96
CA ARG A 229 6.04 -4.69 -12.55
C ARG A 229 4.75 -4.82 -11.75
N THR A 230 3.62 -4.85 -12.44
CA THR A 230 2.33 -5.18 -11.83
C THR A 230 1.89 -6.60 -12.16
N ILE A 231 1.40 -7.30 -11.14
CA ILE A 231 0.97 -8.68 -11.18
C ILE A 231 -0.50 -8.72 -10.78
N GLU A 232 -1.34 -9.29 -11.62
CA GLU A 232 -2.72 -9.59 -11.25
C GLU A 232 -2.74 -10.74 -10.25
N ILE A 233 -3.50 -10.57 -9.17
CA ILE A 233 -3.68 -11.58 -8.12
C ILE A 233 -4.86 -12.45 -8.53
N PRO A 234 -4.64 -13.74 -8.83
CA PRO A 234 -5.71 -14.61 -9.29
C PRO A 234 -6.61 -15.03 -8.12
N ASP A 235 -7.90 -15.28 -8.39
CA ASP A 235 -8.83 -15.83 -7.40
C ASP A 235 -8.49 -17.23 -6.91
N ALA A 236 -7.76 -17.95 -7.77
CA ALA A 236 -7.42 -19.32 -7.59
C ALA A 236 -6.09 -19.62 -8.27
N PRO A 237 -5.39 -20.65 -7.81
CA PRO A 237 -5.76 -21.48 -6.67
C PRO A 237 -5.38 -20.87 -5.31
N ARG A 238 -6.20 -21.12 -4.28
CA ARG A 238 -6.04 -20.58 -2.91
C ARG A 238 -5.18 -21.48 -2.02
N ASP A 239 -4.98 -21.04 -0.77
CA ASP A 239 -4.17 -21.65 0.28
C ASP A 239 -2.71 -21.86 -0.16
N ARG A 240 -2.12 -20.80 -0.72
CA ARG A 240 -0.76 -20.83 -1.27
C ARG A 240 -0.10 -19.48 -1.30
N HIS A 241 1.22 -19.52 -1.40
CA HIS A 241 2.01 -18.36 -1.79
C HIS A 241 1.73 -17.98 -3.24
N LEU A 242 1.68 -16.67 -3.52
CA LEU A 242 1.54 -16.18 -4.89
C LEU A 242 2.84 -16.36 -5.69
N PHE A 243 3.99 -16.34 -5.01
CA PHE A 243 5.29 -16.52 -5.67
C PHE A 243 5.99 -17.78 -5.21
N ALA A 244 6.60 -18.47 -6.18
CA ALA A 244 7.47 -19.62 -5.94
C ALA A 244 8.77 -19.25 -5.20
N ALA A 245 9.10 -17.96 -5.11
CA ALA A 245 10.11 -17.38 -4.24
C ALA A 245 9.80 -15.88 -4.06
N PRO A 246 10.20 -15.23 -2.96
CA PRO A 246 9.99 -13.80 -2.77
C PRO A 246 10.60 -13.01 -3.92
N VAL A 247 9.85 -12.05 -4.44
CA VAL A 247 10.30 -11.17 -5.53
C VAL A 247 11.33 -10.20 -4.95
N PRO A 248 12.60 -10.24 -5.40
CA PRO A 248 13.64 -9.43 -4.79
C PRO A 248 13.31 -7.94 -4.77
N VAL A 249 13.54 -7.30 -3.62
CA VAL A 249 13.43 -5.85 -3.45
C VAL A 249 14.56 -5.38 -2.53
N ALA A 250 14.90 -4.10 -2.60
CA ALA A 250 15.94 -3.50 -1.78
C ALA A 250 15.42 -2.21 -1.13
N VAL A 251 16.18 -1.68 -0.16
CA VAL A 251 15.98 -0.33 0.35
C VAL A 251 15.99 0.67 -0.82
N GLY A 252 15.05 1.61 -0.82
CA GLY A 252 14.74 2.51 -1.93
C GLY A 252 13.74 1.94 -2.94
N GLY A 253 13.42 0.65 -2.87
CA GLY A 253 12.31 0.03 -3.60
C GLY A 253 10.98 0.11 -2.84
N ALA A 254 9.90 -0.31 -3.50
CA ALA A 254 8.55 -0.29 -2.96
C ALA A 254 7.73 -1.50 -3.43
N PHE A 255 6.61 -1.75 -2.74
CA PHE A 255 5.57 -2.64 -3.23
C PHE A 255 4.20 -2.07 -2.87
N SER A 256 3.20 -2.32 -3.73
CA SER A 256 1.88 -1.69 -3.62
C SER A 256 0.77 -2.71 -3.85
N LEU A 257 -0.28 -2.65 -3.04
CA LEU A 257 -1.56 -3.27 -3.36
C LEU A 257 -2.44 -2.22 -4.04
N LEU A 258 -2.75 -2.47 -5.31
CA LEU A 258 -3.51 -1.55 -6.12
C LEU A 258 -4.96 -2.00 -6.20
N LYS A 259 -5.85 -1.03 -5.99
CA LYS A 259 -7.29 -1.16 -6.17
C LYS A 259 -7.67 -0.48 -7.49
N ASP A 260 -8.56 -1.11 -8.22
CA ASP A 260 -9.19 -0.54 -9.41
C ASP A 260 -10.61 -0.04 -9.08
N ASN A 261 -11.23 0.71 -10.01
CA ASN A 261 -12.62 1.16 -9.81
C ASN A 261 -13.67 0.09 -10.11
N LEU A 262 -13.27 -1.15 -10.43
CA LEU A 262 -14.19 -2.28 -10.62
C LEU A 262 -14.52 -2.99 -9.30
N ALA A 263 -13.77 -2.72 -8.24
CA ALA A 263 -14.04 -3.22 -6.91
C ALA A 263 -15.43 -2.75 -6.39
N THR A 264 -16.28 -3.72 -6.07
CA THR A 264 -17.61 -3.52 -5.49
C THR A 264 -17.61 -3.60 -3.97
N TRP A 265 -16.60 -4.24 -3.37
CA TRP A 265 -16.38 -4.21 -1.93
C TRP A 265 -15.53 -3.00 -1.55
N ASN A 266 -16.01 -2.22 -0.57
CA ASN A 266 -15.42 -0.93 -0.20
C ASN A 266 -15.09 -0.07 -1.44
N PRO A 267 -16.08 0.26 -2.27
CA PRO A 267 -15.84 0.96 -3.52
C PRO A 267 -15.17 2.31 -3.24
N GLY A 268 -14.18 2.67 -4.06
CA GLY A 268 -13.40 3.88 -3.86
C GLY A 268 -12.38 3.80 -2.73
N GLY A 269 -12.14 2.64 -2.10
CA GLY A 269 -11.03 2.45 -1.15
C GLY A 269 -9.66 2.77 -1.77
N PRO A 270 -8.63 3.05 -0.98
CA PRO A 270 -7.35 3.47 -1.52
C PRO A 270 -6.52 2.31 -2.06
N SER A 271 -5.65 2.61 -3.03
CA SER A 271 -4.44 1.84 -3.30
C SER A 271 -3.40 2.17 -2.23
N LEU A 272 -2.64 1.18 -1.76
CA LEU A 272 -1.61 1.37 -0.74
C LEU A 272 -0.23 0.97 -1.25
N GLN A 273 0.76 1.80 -0.98
CA GLN A 273 2.17 1.55 -1.26
C GLN A 273 3.00 1.56 0.03
N ILE A 274 3.97 0.66 0.12
CA ILE A 274 5.05 0.67 1.12
C ILE A 274 6.36 0.94 0.39
N LEU A 275 6.97 2.09 0.67
CA LEU A 275 8.34 2.42 0.30
C LEU A 275 9.29 2.02 1.43
N ILE A 276 10.38 1.32 1.08
CA ILE A 276 11.37 0.83 2.04
C ILE A 276 12.46 1.89 2.22
N GLU A 277 12.37 2.71 3.26
CA GLU A 277 13.32 3.81 3.49
C GLU A 277 14.59 3.33 4.18
N SER A 278 14.47 2.48 5.19
CA SER A 278 15.63 1.86 5.84
C SER A 278 15.26 0.54 6.51
N VAL A 279 16.20 -0.41 6.53
CA VAL A 279 16.09 -1.65 7.31
C VAL A 279 17.48 -2.02 7.83
N SER A 280 17.59 -2.23 9.13
CA SER A 280 18.80 -2.64 9.84
C SER A 280 18.61 -4.06 10.36
N VAL A 281 19.14 -5.04 9.63
CA VAL A 281 19.15 -6.47 10.03
C VAL A 281 20.54 -7.09 9.85
N PRO A 282 20.90 -8.15 10.60
CA PRO A 282 22.11 -8.94 10.37
C PRO A 282 22.11 -9.74 9.05
N GLY A 283 22.45 -9.12 7.93
CA GLY A 283 22.21 -9.67 6.59
C GLY A 283 21.51 -8.59 5.77
N GLY A 284 20.88 -8.90 4.65
CA GLY A 284 20.19 -7.81 3.94
C GLY A 284 19.53 -8.15 2.63
N GLN A 285 19.09 -9.39 2.44
CA GLN A 285 18.27 -9.72 1.28
C GLN A 285 16.80 -9.64 1.66
N PHE A 286 16.07 -8.82 0.92
CA PHE A 286 14.64 -8.65 1.09
C PHE A 286 13.90 -9.08 -0.18
N GLY A 287 12.65 -9.49 0.01
CA GLY A 287 11.78 -9.84 -1.10
C GLY A 287 10.32 -9.71 -0.73
N VAL A 288 9.50 -9.38 -1.71
CA VAL A 288 8.05 -9.32 -1.56
C VAL A 288 7.48 -10.72 -1.70
N GLN A 289 6.71 -11.17 -0.73
CA GLN A 289 5.96 -12.42 -0.78
C GLN A 289 4.48 -12.13 -0.51
N ALA A 290 3.61 -13.04 -0.94
CA ALA A 290 2.19 -12.93 -0.70
C ALA A 290 1.56 -14.30 -0.50
N TYR A 291 0.45 -14.34 0.23
CA TYR A 291 -0.34 -15.54 0.50
C TYR A 291 -1.81 -15.25 0.29
N LEU A 292 -2.48 -16.15 -0.44
CA LEU A 292 -3.92 -16.12 -0.62
C LEU A 292 -4.54 -17.27 0.20
N ALA A 293 -5.26 -16.92 1.25
CA ALA A 293 -5.93 -17.84 2.15
C ALA A 293 -7.06 -18.62 1.45
N GLY A 294 -7.35 -19.82 1.95
CA GLY A 294 -8.38 -20.72 1.40
C GLY A 294 -9.83 -20.22 1.51
N THR A 295 -10.09 -19.09 2.16
CA THR A 295 -11.43 -18.52 2.38
C THR A 295 -11.80 -17.52 1.29
N THR A 296 -13.10 -17.41 1.01
CA THR A 296 -13.71 -16.41 0.13
C THR A 296 -14.73 -15.55 0.89
N ASN A 297 -14.73 -15.58 2.22
CA ASN A 297 -15.54 -14.69 3.02
C ASN A 297 -14.93 -13.27 2.92
N PRO A 298 -15.68 -12.25 2.49
CA PRO A 298 -15.16 -10.88 2.39
C PRO A 298 -14.88 -10.23 3.75
N ASN A 299 -15.22 -10.89 4.86
CA ASN A 299 -14.82 -10.46 6.20
C ASN A 299 -13.54 -11.16 6.69
N ASP A 300 -13.02 -12.10 5.90
CA ASP A 300 -11.73 -12.70 6.16
C ASP A 300 -10.72 -11.96 5.27
N ASP A 301 -9.70 -11.33 5.85
CA ASP A 301 -8.59 -10.70 5.12
C ASP A 301 -7.76 -11.79 4.42
N SER A 302 -8.29 -12.27 3.30
CA SER A 302 -7.82 -13.47 2.62
C SER A 302 -6.52 -13.27 1.86
N LEU A 303 -6.09 -12.03 1.63
CA LEU A 303 -4.86 -11.68 0.95
C LEU A 303 -3.89 -11.01 1.91
N SER A 304 -2.71 -11.62 2.08
CA SER A 304 -1.60 -11.00 2.80
C SER A 304 -0.42 -10.78 1.86
N VAL A 305 0.20 -9.60 1.89
CA VAL A 305 1.41 -9.28 1.11
C VAL A 305 2.44 -8.64 2.02
N TRP A 306 3.68 -9.10 2.04
CA TRP A 306 4.68 -8.60 2.99
C TRP A 306 6.08 -8.50 2.40
N LEU A 307 6.91 -7.74 3.12
CA LEU A 307 8.34 -7.72 2.95
C LEU A 307 8.99 -8.80 3.82
N GLU A 308 9.58 -9.82 3.19
CA GLU A 308 10.27 -10.93 3.84
C GLU A 308 11.77 -10.61 4.03
N TRP A 309 12.33 -10.97 5.18
CA TRP A 309 13.79 -11.07 5.36
C TRP A 309 14.28 -12.42 4.83
N VAL A 310 14.69 -12.43 3.55
CA VAL A 310 14.94 -13.65 2.76
C VAL A 310 16.11 -14.47 3.31
N ASP A 311 17.18 -13.79 3.73
CA ASP A 311 18.39 -14.41 4.25
C ASP A 311 18.45 -14.42 5.79
N ALA A 312 17.29 -14.37 6.46
CA ALA A 312 17.21 -14.43 7.91
C ALA A 312 18.00 -15.63 8.49
N PRO A 313 18.75 -15.43 9.59
CA PRO A 313 19.52 -16.50 10.20
C PRO A 313 18.59 -17.60 10.73
N ALA A 314 19.15 -18.79 10.93
CA ALA A 314 18.42 -19.92 11.51
C ALA A 314 17.86 -19.61 12.90
N VAL A 315 18.64 -18.84 13.66
CA VAL A 315 18.36 -18.43 15.02
C VAL A 315 18.64 -16.94 15.09
N ILE A 316 17.63 -16.17 15.51
CA ILE A 316 17.81 -14.79 15.93
C ILE A 316 18.22 -14.84 17.40
N LEU A 317 19.42 -14.38 17.73
CA LEU A 317 19.94 -14.45 19.09
C LEU A 317 19.26 -13.42 19.99
N ALA A 318 19.10 -13.74 21.27
CA ALA A 318 18.63 -12.79 22.28
C ALA A 318 19.47 -11.49 22.25
N GLY A 319 18.80 -10.35 22.34
CA GLY A 319 19.40 -9.02 22.22
C GLY A 319 19.60 -8.53 20.79
N THR A 320 19.33 -9.34 19.76
CA THR A 320 19.31 -8.86 18.37
C THR A 320 18.28 -7.74 18.26
N THR A 321 18.72 -6.59 17.74
CA THR A 321 17.88 -5.42 17.49
C THR A 321 17.67 -5.29 15.98
N ILE A 322 16.43 -5.07 15.57
CA ILE A 322 16.04 -4.78 14.20
C ILE A 322 15.36 -3.43 14.20
N GLU A 323 15.84 -2.53 13.35
CA GLU A 323 15.23 -1.22 13.14
C GLU A 323 14.78 -1.14 11.69
N ALA A 324 13.60 -0.58 11.45
CA ALA A 324 13.12 -0.35 10.10
C ALA A 324 12.33 0.95 10.01
N THR A 325 12.31 1.53 8.82
CA THR A 325 11.50 2.69 8.47
C THR A 325 10.88 2.48 7.10
N PHE A 326 9.57 2.66 7.05
CA PHE A 326 8.75 2.54 5.86
C PHE A 326 7.94 3.80 5.69
N ARG A 327 7.71 4.21 4.44
CA ARG A 327 6.71 5.21 4.11
C ARG A 327 5.52 4.51 3.49
N VAL A 328 4.36 4.66 4.12
CA VAL A 328 3.09 4.18 3.61
C VAL A 328 2.40 5.32 2.89
N VAL A 329 2.00 5.08 1.65
CA VAL A 329 1.30 6.06 0.82
C VAL A 329 -0.04 5.47 0.40
N ALA A 330 -1.12 6.19 0.68
CA ALA A 330 -2.45 5.90 0.17
C ALA A 330 -2.78 6.85 -0.98
N THR A 331 -3.24 6.31 -2.10
CA THR A 331 -3.74 7.05 -3.26
C THR A 331 -5.12 6.54 -3.66
N PRO A 332 -5.92 7.32 -4.41
CA PRO A 332 -7.17 6.83 -4.97
C PRO A 332 -6.95 5.55 -5.80
N PRO A 333 -8.00 4.73 -5.98
CA PRO A 333 -7.93 3.63 -6.93
C PRO A 333 -7.68 4.16 -8.34
N THR A 334 -6.90 3.42 -9.13
CA THR A 334 -6.60 3.78 -10.52
C THR A 334 -7.14 2.73 -11.47
N ASP A 335 -7.59 3.17 -12.64
CA ASP A 335 -8.15 2.28 -13.66
C ASP A 335 -7.06 1.56 -14.45
N LEU A 336 -7.43 0.45 -15.09
CA LEU A 336 -6.52 -0.26 -15.99
C LEU A 336 -6.09 0.64 -17.15
N GLY A 337 -4.81 0.58 -17.47
CA GLY A 337 -4.15 1.44 -18.45
C GLY A 337 -3.45 2.65 -17.86
N ASP A 338 -3.78 3.10 -16.64
CA ASP A 338 -2.99 4.08 -15.88
C ASP A 338 -1.78 3.35 -15.26
N LEU A 339 -0.62 3.46 -15.92
CA LEU A 339 0.57 2.66 -15.64
C LEU A 339 1.55 3.34 -14.67
N ASP A 340 1.47 4.66 -14.53
CA ASP A 340 2.24 5.37 -13.50
C ASP A 340 1.46 5.49 -12.17
N HIS A 341 0.15 5.23 -12.21
CA HIS A 341 -0.79 5.25 -11.09
C HIS A 341 -0.95 6.63 -10.46
N ASP A 342 -0.88 7.69 -11.27
CA ASP A 342 -1.12 9.06 -10.82
C ASP A 342 -2.63 9.43 -10.78
N GLY A 343 -3.50 8.52 -11.24
CA GLY A 343 -4.95 8.69 -11.27
C GLY A 343 -5.46 9.40 -12.53
N ALA A 344 -4.59 9.69 -13.49
CA ALA A 344 -4.95 10.30 -14.76
C ALA A 344 -4.52 9.42 -15.94
N PHE A 345 -5.40 9.32 -16.94
CA PHE A 345 -5.05 8.73 -18.23
C PHE A 345 -4.37 9.79 -19.11
N THR A 346 -3.08 9.62 -19.33
CA THR A 346 -2.25 10.58 -20.07
C THR A 346 -1.63 9.98 -21.34
N ARG A 347 -0.88 10.82 -22.07
CA ARG A 347 -0.05 10.35 -23.19
C ARG A 347 0.99 9.33 -22.72
N ALA A 348 1.53 9.51 -21.51
CA ALA A 348 2.58 8.65 -20.99
C ALA A 348 2.08 7.22 -20.83
N ASP A 349 0.85 7.04 -20.35
CA ASP A 349 0.19 5.74 -20.21
C ASP A 349 0.01 5.01 -21.53
N ALA A 350 -0.53 5.71 -22.53
CA ALA A 350 -0.71 5.15 -23.86
C ALA A 350 0.63 4.75 -24.50
N VAL A 351 1.68 5.56 -24.32
CA VAL A 351 3.03 5.22 -24.78
C VAL A 351 3.61 4.03 -24.02
N ALA A 352 3.38 3.94 -22.71
CA ALA A 352 3.84 2.83 -21.88
C ALA A 352 3.15 1.51 -22.28
N VAL A 353 1.83 1.51 -22.51
CA VAL A 353 1.12 0.34 -23.06
C VAL A 353 1.69 -0.03 -24.44
N PHE A 354 1.93 0.94 -25.32
CA PHE A 354 2.53 0.68 -26.63
C PHE A 354 3.90 -0.01 -26.54
N LEU A 355 4.77 0.44 -25.62
CA LEU A 355 6.09 -0.13 -25.39
C LEU A 355 6.03 -1.57 -24.82
N LEU A 356 4.95 -1.91 -24.14
CA LEU A 356 4.69 -3.24 -23.58
C LEU A 356 4.00 -4.21 -24.57
N ARG A 357 3.77 -3.81 -25.82
CA ARG A 357 3.07 -4.67 -26.78
C ARG A 357 3.85 -5.93 -27.15
N GLY A 358 3.12 -7.03 -27.32
CA GLY A 358 3.63 -8.36 -27.62
C GLY A 358 4.16 -9.11 -26.40
N ARG A 359 3.99 -8.56 -25.19
CA ARG A 359 4.34 -9.22 -23.93
C ARG A 359 3.17 -10.08 -23.49
N ALA A 360 3.43 -11.36 -23.29
CA ALA A 360 2.47 -12.30 -22.71
C ALA A 360 2.68 -12.41 -21.19
N GLN A 361 1.70 -12.91 -20.45
CA GLN A 361 1.71 -13.00 -18.98
C GLN A 361 2.96 -13.67 -18.37
N ASN A 362 3.63 -14.56 -19.12
CA ASN A 362 4.85 -15.24 -18.68
C ASN A 362 6.15 -14.45 -18.96
N ASP A 363 6.08 -13.32 -19.65
CA ASP A 363 7.21 -12.42 -19.89
C ASP A 363 7.57 -11.68 -18.58
N PRO A 364 8.86 -11.59 -18.21
CA PRO A 364 9.28 -10.84 -17.04
C PRO A 364 8.92 -9.34 -17.08
N ASP A 365 8.75 -8.77 -18.28
CA ASP A 365 8.37 -7.37 -18.50
C ASP A 365 6.85 -7.17 -18.60
N PHE A 366 6.04 -8.23 -18.46
CA PHE A 366 4.58 -8.11 -18.51
C PHE A 366 4.05 -7.32 -17.31
N ASP A 367 3.23 -6.30 -17.59
CA ASP A 367 2.52 -5.50 -16.60
C ASP A 367 1.00 -5.72 -16.74
N ALA A 368 0.38 -6.26 -15.69
CA ALA A 368 -1.04 -6.59 -15.72
C ALA A 368 -1.99 -5.39 -15.81
N TYR A 369 -1.54 -4.16 -15.53
CA TYR A 369 -2.36 -2.95 -15.77
C TYR A 369 -2.42 -2.57 -17.25
N ALA A 370 -1.45 -3.01 -18.06
CA ALA A 370 -1.44 -2.78 -19.50
C ALA A 370 -2.30 -3.79 -20.28
N ASP A 371 -2.68 -4.92 -19.68
CA ASP A 371 -3.59 -5.93 -20.25
C ASP A 371 -5.05 -5.58 -19.87
N ILE A 372 -5.61 -4.63 -20.61
CA ILE A 372 -6.90 -3.99 -20.30
C ILE A 372 -8.05 -4.93 -20.61
N ASN A 373 -7.92 -5.74 -21.67
CA ASN A 373 -8.93 -6.71 -22.04
C ASN A 373 -8.82 -8.03 -21.25
N ARG A 374 -7.73 -8.22 -20.49
CA ARG A 374 -7.43 -9.38 -19.63
C ARG A 374 -7.35 -10.69 -20.42
N ASP A 375 -6.80 -10.65 -21.63
CA ASP A 375 -6.63 -11.85 -22.46
C ASP A 375 -5.28 -12.56 -22.24
N GLY A 376 -4.41 -12.00 -21.39
CA GLY A 376 -3.09 -12.52 -21.05
C GLY A 376 -1.98 -12.07 -21.99
N GLU A 377 -2.26 -11.19 -22.95
CA GLU A 377 -1.29 -10.58 -23.86
C GLU A 377 -1.51 -9.06 -23.97
N ILE A 378 -0.46 -8.27 -23.80
CA ILE A 378 -0.54 -6.82 -24.03
C ILE A 378 -0.47 -6.58 -25.54
N GLY A 379 -1.60 -6.24 -26.16
CA GLY A 379 -1.79 -6.23 -27.60
C GLY A 379 -2.17 -4.87 -28.20
N GLN A 380 -2.56 -4.91 -29.48
CA GLN A 380 -3.17 -3.74 -30.16
C GLN A 380 -4.49 -3.35 -29.49
N SER A 381 -5.27 -4.33 -29.04
CA SER A 381 -6.58 -4.10 -28.42
C SER A 381 -6.46 -3.27 -27.14
N ASP A 382 -5.44 -3.52 -26.34
CA ASP A 382 -5.19 -2.79 -25.09
C ASP A 382 -4.74 -1.36 -25.40
N PHE A 383 -3.81 -1.20 -26.34
CA PHE A 383 -3.39 0.12 -26.78
C PHE A 383 -4.56 0.96 -27.32
N GLU A 384 -5.42 0.39 -28.17
CA GLU A 384 -6.63 1.08 -28.66
C GLU A 384 -7.61 1.44 -27.53
N SER A 385 -7.67 0.60 -26.49
CA SER A 385 -8.50 0.87 -25.31
C SER A 385 -7.97 2.07 -24.52
N VAL A 386 -6.65 2.16 -24.28
CA VAL A 386 -6.05 3.36 -23.65
C VAL A 386 -6.24 4.59 -24.52
N VAL A 387 -5.98 4.51 -25.82
CA VAL A 387 -6.15 5.66 -26.74
C VAL A 387 -7.60 6.17 -26.69
N THR A 388 -8.57 5.27 -26.59
CA THR A 388 -9.98 5.63 -26.45
C THR A 388 -10.26 6.32 -25.11
N LEU A 389 -9.67 5.82 -24.01
CA LEU A 389 -9.82 6.39 -22.65
C LEU A 389 -9.18 7.78 -22.54
N VAL A 390 -7.96 7.94 -23.07
CA VAL A 390 -7.21 9.20 -23.09
C VAL A 390 -7.85 10.23 -24.04
N GLY A 391 -8.59 9.76 -25.05
CA GLY A 391 -9.32 10.61 -25.99
C GLY A 391 -8.46 11.24 -27.10
N PHE A 392 -7.19 10.86 -27.19
CA PHE A 392 -6.29 11.22 -28.29
C PHE A 392 -5.26 10.11 -28.53
N HIS A 393 -4.75 10.05 -29.76
CA HIS A 393 -3.66 9.12 -30.11
C HIS A 393 -2.30 9.75 -29.74
N PRO A 394 -1.34 9.04 -29.11
CA PRO A 394 -0.06 9.62 -28.73
C PRO A 394 0.76 10.25 -29.86
N ALA A 395 0.51 9.84 -31.10
CA ALA A 395 1.12 10.43 -32.31
C ALA A 395 0.39 11.68 -32.84
N ASP A 396 -0.81 12.01 -32.35
CA ASP A 396 -1.49 13.29 -32.59
C ASP A 396 -0.80 14.36 -31.72
N PHE A 397 0.38 14.76 -32.17
CA PHE A 397 1.29 15.61 -31.42
C PHE A 397 0.70 17.01 -31.24
N ASN A 398 -0.08 17.50 -32.21
CA ASN A 398 -0.68 18.82 -32.17
C ASN A 398 -2.07 18.86 -31.49
N SER A 399 -2.64 17.68 -31.19
CA SER A 399 -3.94 17.49 -30.53
C SER A 399 -5.12 18.03 -31.32
N ASP A 400 -5.11 17.90 -32.65
CA ASP A 400 -6.20 18.30 -33.55
C ASP A 400 -7.19 17.16 -33.86
N GLY A 401 -6.96 15.97 -33.30
CA GLY A 401 -7.79 14.79 -33.45
C GLY A 401 -7.44 13.94 -34.68
N SER A 402 -6.40 14.30 -35.44
CA SER A 402 -5.88 13.53 -36.57
C SER A 402 -4.41 13.20 -36.35
N VAL A 403 -3.97 12.03 -36.83
CA VAL A 403 -2.54 11.68 -36.89
C VAL A 403 -2.09 11.85 -38.33
N ASP A 404 -1.39 12.94 -38.64
CA ASP A 404 -0.94 13.24 -40.00
C ASP A 404 0.47 13.85 -40.06
N THR A 405 0.91 14.21 -41.26
CA THR A 405 2.28 14.74 -41.47
C THR A 405 2.56 16.04 -40.70
N VAL A 406 1.53 16.79 -40.31
CA VAL A 406 1.66 17.99 -39.47
C VAL A 406 2.18 17.57 -38.09
N ASP A 407 1.72 16.45 -37.52
CA ASP A 407 2.22 15.96 -36.23
C ASP A 407 3.69 15.61 -36.30
N VAL A 408 4.11 14.95 -37.39
CA VAL A 408 5.53 14.66 -37.61
C VAL A 408 6.36 15.94 -37.66
N LEU A 409 5.89 16.97 -38.37
CA LEU A 409 6.59 18.25 -38.44
C LEU A 409 6.61 18.96 -37.08
N ARG A 410 5.54 18.87 -36.30
CA ARG A 410 5.46 19.46 -34.95
C ARG A 410 6.39 18.75 -33.98
N TYR A 411 6.40 17.42 -33.99
CA TYR A 411 7.32 16.60 -33.21
C TYR A 411 8.78 16.91 -33.56
N LEU A 412 9.15 16.95 -34.84
CA LEU A 412 10.54 17.25 -35.24
C LEU A 412 11.00 18.67 -34.84
N ASN A 413 10.08 19.64 -34.81
CA ASN A 413 10.37 20.97 -34.30
C ASN A 413 10.61 20.94 -32.77
N ALA A 414 9.76 20.24 -32.02
CA ALA A 414 9.92 20.04 -30.58
C ALA A 414 11.24 19.33 -30.24
N PHE A 415 11.55 18.25 -30.97
CA PHE A 415 12.81 17.50 -30.87
C PHE A 415 14.04 18.39 -31.09
N THR A 416 14.03 19.20 -32.16
CA THR A 416 15.13 20.12 -32.49
C THR A 416 15.30 21.22 -31.44
N ALA A 417 14.20 21.63 -30.80
CA ALA A 417 14.19 22.61 -29.72
C ALA A 417 14.55 22.01 -28.35
N ALA A 418 14.74 20.69 -28.25
CA ALA A 418 14.85 19.96 -26.99
C ALA A 418 13.67 20.27 -26.03
N ASP A 419 12.46 20.38 -26.59
CA ASP A 419 11.23 20.54 -25.82
C ASP A 419 10.88 19.22 -25.09
N PRO A 420 10.64 19.22 -23.77
CA PRO A 420 10.26 18.02 -23.02
C PRO A 420 9.10 17.21 -23.62
N ALA A 421 8.20 17.84 -24.38
CA ALA A 421 7.14 17.14 -25.09
C ALA A 421 7.65 16.14 -26.15
N ALA A 422 8.91 16.22 -26.57
CA ALA A 422 9.54 15.31 -27.51
C ALA A 422 10.23 14.10 -26.86
N ASP A 423 10.31 14.04 -25.52
CA ASP A 423 10.80 12.88 -24.77
C ASP A 423 9.68 11.83 -24.67
N TYR A 424 9.61 10.96 -25.67
CA TYR A 424 8.60 9.90 -25.75
C TYR A 424 9.01 8.67 -24.93
N THR A 425 10.29 8.51 -24.62
CA THR A 425 10.77 7.41 -23.77
C THR A 425 10.61 7.69 -22.29
N GLY A 426 10.45 8.96 -21.90
CA GLY A 426 10.28 9.38 -20.51
C GLY A 426 11.57 9.25 -19.68
N ASP A 427 12.73 9.11 -20.33
CA ASP A 427 14.02 8.90 -19.65
C ASP A 427 14.73 10.23 -19.29
N GLY A 428 14.13 11.37 -19.62
CA GLY A 428 14.66 12.70 -19.42
C GLY A 428 15.66 13.14 -20.50
N LEU A 429 15.91 12.32 -21.53
CA LEU A 429 16.89 12.58 -22.58
C LEU A 429 16.23 12.54 -23.97
N ILE A 430 16.07 13.70 -24.59
CA ILE A 430 15.57 13.79 -25.98
C ILE A 430 16.66 13.33 -26.95
N ASN A 431 16.48 12.14 -27.53
CA ASN A 431 17.44 11.49 -28.41
C ASN A 431 16.76 10.67 -29.54
N THR A 432 17.55 10.01 -30.39
CA THR A 432 17.01 9.28 -31.55
C THR A 432 16.02 8.17 -31.17
N ARG A 433 16.06 7.64 -29.94
CA ARG A 433 15.09 6.65 -29.46
C ARG A 433 13.68 7.23 -29.42
N ASP A 434 13.51 8.47 -28.99
CA ASP A 434 12.22 9.15 -28.98
C ASP A 434 11.67 9.31 -30.39
N VAL A 435 12.53 9.67 -31.35
CA VAL A 435 12.12 9.82 -32.75
C VAL A 435 11.62 8.49 -33.30
N LEU A 436 12.33 7.40 -33.02
CA LEU A 436 11.93 6.07 -33.46
C LEU A 436 10.61 5.62 -32.82
N LEU A 437 10.42 5.90 -31.52
CA LEU A 437 9.19 5.59 -30.81
C LEU A 437 8.00 6.40 -31.38
N PHE A 438 8.17 7.71 -31.56
CA PHE A 438 7.17 8.55 -32.20
C PHE A 438 6.80 8.05 -33.61
N LEU A 439 7.78 7.69 -34.44
CA LEU A 439 7.51 7.18 -35.79
C LEU A 439 6.79 5.82 -35.80
N ASN A 440 7.05 4.96 -34.81
CA ASN A 440 6.31 3.71 -34.63
C ASN A 440 4.85 3.99 -34.26
N LEU A 441 4.60 4.90 -33.30
CA LEU A 441 3.24 5.34 -32.95
C LEU A 441 2.54 5.98 -34.16
N PHE A 442 3.23 6.83 -34.91
CA PHE A 442 2.68 7.44 -36.13
C PHE A 442 2.28 6.40 -37.18
N GLY A 443 3.05 5.32 -37.33
CA GLY A 443 2.73 4.21 -38.22
C GLY A 443 1.46 3.44 -37.84
N ASP A 444 1.09 3.48 -36.56
CA ASP A 444 -0.07 2.80 -35.97
C ASP A 444 -1.35 3.65 -35.98
N GLY A 445 -1.24 4.99 -35.94
CA GLY A 445 -2.37 5.93 -35.90
C GLY A 445 -3.14 6.10 -37.22
N ARG A 446 -3.41 5.02 -37.95
CA ARG A 446 -4.02 5.05 -39.29
C ARG A 446 -5.46 5.53 -39.34
#